data_AF-A0AAE9FFM5-F1
#
_entry.id   AF-A0AAE9FFM5-F1
#
_cell.length_a   1.000
_cell.length_b   1.000
_cell.length_c   1.000
_cell.angle_alpha   90.00
_cell.angle_beta   90.00
_cell.angle_gamma   90.00
#
_symmetry.space_group_name_H-M   'P 1'
#
loop_
_entity.id
_entity.type
_entity.pdbx_description
1 polymer ?
#
loop_
_entity_poly.entity_id
_entity_poly.type
_entity_poly.pdbx_seq_one_letter_code
_entity_poly.pdbx_strand_id
1 'polypeptide(L)'
;MLSDRDVISLQMQATLDETTIPWGVKVERVEMKDVRLPYQLQRAMAAEAEATREAMAKIIAAEGEQNASMALAEAADVISMSPCAIQLRYLQTLNSISSEKNNTIVFPFPMEMMSRFIKNQKKHVMKRMSALKYS
;
A
#
# COMPACT_ATOMS: atom_id res chain seq x y z
N MET A 1 4.80 15.94 20.12
CA MET A 1 4.15 17.07 20.81
C MET A 1 3.62 16.75 22.20
N LEU A 2 2.96 15.61 22.47
CA LEU A 2 2.63 15.23 23.85
C LEU A 2 3.87 14.68 24.59
N SER A 3 4.62 13.77 23.96
CA SER A 3 5.88 13.22 24.52
C SER A 3 6.92 14.29 24.83
N ASP A 4 7.01 15.35 24.02
CA ASP A 4 7.98 16.42 24.25
C ASP A 4 7.63 17.26 25.49
N ARG A 5 6.34 17.38 25.84
CA ARG A 5 5.89 18.13 27.02
C ARG A 5 6.29 17.44 28.32
N ASP A 6 6.17 16.12 28.37
CA ASP A 6 6.54 15.34 29.56
C ASP A 6 8.05 15.39 29.80
N VAL A 7 8.84 15.26 28.73
CA VAL A 7 10.31 15.34 28.77
C VAL A 7 10.75 16.72 29.26
N ILE A 8 10.21 17.80 28.69
CA ILE A 8 10.57 19.18 29.07
C ILE A 8 10.17 19.46 30.53
N SER A 9 9.01 18.99 30.97
CA SER A 9 8.53 19.21 32.35
C SER A 9 9.43 18.50 33.37
N LEU A 10 9.86 17.27 33.07
CA LEU A 10 10.81 16.52 33.90
C LEU A 10 12.16 17.23 33.99
N GLN A 11 12.65 17.75 32.86
CA GLN A 11 13.91 18.49 32.80
C GLN A 11 13.84 19.79 33.61
N MET A 12 12.73 20.52 33.53
CA MET A 12 12.52 21.73 34.34
C MET A 12 12.41 21.41 35.83
N GLN A 13 11.73 20.32 36.20
CA GLN A 13 11.64 19.88 37.59
C GLN A 13 13.02 19.61 38.18
N ALA A 14 13.87 18.87 37.46
CA ALA A 14 15.22 18.55 37.93
C ALA A 14 16.06 19.82 38.16
N THR A 15 16.08 20.74 37.20
CA THR A 15 16.83 22.00 37.31
C THR A 15 16.32 22.88 38.45
N LEU A 16 15.00 22.99 38.61
CA LEU A 16 14.41 23.81 39.67
C LEU A 16 14.61 23.21 41.06
N ASP A 17 14.51 21.89 41.21
CA ASP A 17 14.76 21.20 42.48
C ASP A 17 16.22 21.41 42.92
N GLU A 18 17.20 21.22 42.02
CA GLU A 18 18.62 21.47 42.31
C GLU A 18 18.88 22.89 42.82
N THR A 19 18.23 23.88 42.21
CA THR A 19 18.43 25.29 42.55
C THR A 19 17.71 25.71 43.83
N THR A 20 16.67 24.98 44.26
CA THR A 20 15.83 25.34 45.42
C THR A 20 16.20 24.63 46.72
N ILE A 21 17.06 23.59 46.65
CA ILE A 21 17.65 22.91 47.82
C ILE A 21 18.29 23.90 48.83
N PRO A 22 19.09 24.91 48.43
CA PRO A 22 19.69 25.86 49.38
C PRO A 22 18.67 26.72 50.13
N TRP A 23 17.45 26.85 49.60
CA TRP A 23 16.35 27.62 50.21
C TRP A 23 15.43 26.73 51.06
N GLY A 24 15.70 25.42 51.14
CA GLY A 24 14.89 24.48 51.91
C GLY A 24 13.52 24.19 51.29
N VAL A 25 13.35 24.47 49.99
CA VAL A 25 12.09 24.24 49.26
C VAL A 25 12.28 23.03 48.35
N LYS A 26 11.31 22.10 48.35
CA LYS A 26 11.28 20.91 47.50
C LYS A 26 10.25 21.09 46.38
N VAL A 27 10.63 20.82 45.13
CA VAL A 27 9.73 20.98 43.97
C VAL A 27 9.08 19.62 43.63
N GLU A 28 7.80 19.46 43.96
CA GLU A 28 7.08 18.20 43.74
C GLU A 28 6.60 17.97 42.31
N ARG A 29 6.15 19.02 41.61
CA ARG A 29 5.64 18.94 40.22
C ARG A 29 5.79 20.27 39.50
N VAL A 30 6.28 20.21 38.26
CA VAL A 30 6.28 21.33 37.32
C VAL A 30 5.33 21.00 36.19
N GLU A 31 4.39 21.89 35.91
CA GLU A 31 3.44 21.74 34.81
C GLU A 31 3.57 22.95 33.87
N MET A 32 3.88 22.68 32.61
CA MET A 32 3.92 23.72 31.59
C MET A 32 2.48 24.18 31.28
N LYS A 33 2.18 25.45 31.54
CA LYS A 33 0.86 26.04 31.24
C LYS A 33 0.72 26.39 29.75
N ASP A 34 0.91 27.65 29.39
CA ASP A 34 0.76 28.14 28.03
C ASP A 34 2.05 28.75 27.52
N VAL A 35 2.63 28.16 26.47
CA VAL A 35 3.72 28.77 25.70
C VAL A 35 3.10 29.47 24.50
N ARG A 36 3.24 30.80 24.44
CA ARG A 36 2.80 31.58 23.27
C ARG A 36 3.95 31.74 22.30
N LEU A 37 3.85 31.04 21.17
CA LEU A 37 4.76 31.19 20.04
C LEU A 37 4.36 32.42 19.22
N PRO A 38 5.32 33.21 18.71
CA PRO A 38 5.01 34.28 17.77
C PRO A 38 4.41 33.70 16.49
N TYR A 39 3.39 34.36 15.93
CA TYR A 39 2.58 33.86 14.81
C TYR A 39 3.42 33.46 13.57
N GLN A 40 4.47 34.21 13.27
CA GLN A 40 5.38 33.91 12.15
C GLN A 40 6.10 32.57 12.32
N LEU A 41 6.56 32.26 13.54
CA LEU A 41 7.27 31.02 13.85
C LEU A 41 6.32 29.83 13.87
N GLN A 42 5.09 30.02 14.39
CA GLN A 42 4.07 28.97 14.36
C GLN A 42 3.75 28.55 12.92
N ARG A 43 3.64 29.51 12.00
CA ARG A 43 3.42 29.22 10.58
C ARG A 43 4.60 28.49 9.93
N ALA A 44 5.83 28.94 10.21
CA ALA A 44 7.03 28.31 9.68
C ALA A 44 7.18 26.85 10.18
N MET A 45 6.99 26.63 11.49
CA MET A 45 7.02 25.29 12.08
C MET A 45 5.91 24.39 11.54
N ALA A 46 4.70 24.91 11.32
CA ALA A 46 3.61 24.13 10.74
C ALA A 46 3.95 23.70 9.31
N ALA A 47 4.49 24.60 8.49
CA ALA A 47 4.91 24.29 7.12
C ALA A 47 6.07 23.27 7.09
N GLU A 48 7.04 23.38 7.98
CA GLU A 48 8.13 22.42 8.12
C GLU A 48 7.63 21.04 8.59
N ALA A 49 6.73 21.01 9.59
CA ALA A 49 6.12 19.79 10.08
C ALA A 49 5.27 19.08 9.00
N GLU A 50 4.57 19.84 8.16
CA GLU A 50 3.83 19.30 7.03
C GLU A 50 4.75 18.74 5.95
N ALA A 51 5.79 19.48 5.55
CA ALA A 51 6.76 19.03 4.56
C ALA A 51 7.51 17.76 5.00
N THR A 52 7.93 17.70 6.27
CA THR A 52 8.57 16.51 6.83
C THR A 52 7.60 15.32 6.89
N ARG A 53 6.34 15.54 7.28
CA ARG A 53 5.31 14.50 7.27
C ARG A 53 5.05 13.96 5.86
N GLU A 54 4.93 14.83 4.86
CA GLU A 54 4.74 14.44 3.48
C GLU A 54 5.94 13.65 2.93
N ALA A 55 7.16 14.09 3.24
CA ALA A 55 8.38 13.39 2.85
C ALA A 55 8.42 11.98 3.47
N MET A 56 8.13 11.86 4.76
CA MET A 56 8.08 10.57 5.45
C MET A 56 6.98 9.66 4.89
N ALA A 57 5.81 10.22 4.57
CA ALA A 57 4.73 9.47 3.96
C ALA A 57 5.14 8.87 2.60
N LYS A 58 5.89 9.61 1.78
CA LYS A 58 6.43 9.11 0.50
C LYS A 58 7.43 7.98 0.68
N ILE A 59 8.33 8.09 1.66
CA ILE A 59 9.31 7.04 1.96
C ILE A 59 8.60 5.76 2.38
N ILE A 60 7.65 5.86 3.32
CA ILE A 60 6.86 4.72 3.81
C ILE A 60 6.05 4.08 2.68
N ALA A 61 5.46 4.89 1.80
CA ALA A 61 4.72 4.38 0.65
C ALA A 61 5.63 3.61 -0.32
N ALA A 62 6.81 4.16 -0.65
CA ALA A 62 7.77 3.51 -1.54
C ALA A 62 8.32 2.20 -0.96
N GLU A 63 8.63 2.19 0.34
CA GLU A 63 9.07 0.98 1.06
C GLU A 63 7.95 -0.07 1.11
N GLY A 64 6.72 0.36 1.37
CA GLY A 64 5.54 -0.50 1.33
C GLY A 64 5.32 -1.12 -0.05
N GLU A 65 5.48 -0.33 -1.12
CA GLU A 65 5.34 -0.80 -2.50
C GLU A 65 6.45 -1.79 -2.88
N GLN A 66 7.68 -1.56 -2.45
CA GLN A 66 8.79 -2.50 -2.64
C GLN A 66 8.51 -3.83 -1.95
N ASN A 67 8.12 -3.79 -0.67
CA ASN A 67 7.81 -4.97 0.12
C ASN A 67 6.64 -5.76 -0.47
N ALA A 68 5.58 -5.06 -0.90
CA ALA A 68 4.45 -5.68 -1.58
C ALA A 68 4.85 -6.34 -2.90
N SER A 69 5.69 -5.67 -3.70
CA SER A 69 6.18 -6.19 -4.97
C SER A 69 7.01 -7.46 -4.79
N MET A 70 7.88 -7.50 -3.78
CA MET A 70 8.65 -8.69 -3.43
C MET A 70 7.74 -9.86 -3.03
N ALA A 71 6.76 -9.63 -2.15
CA ALA A 71 5.82 -10.66 -1.73
C ALA A 71 4.98 -11.20 -2.91
N LEU A 72 4.57 -10.32 -3.83
CA LEU A 72 3.85 -10.72 -5.03
C LEU A 72 4.72 -11.53 -6.01
N ALA A 73 6.00 -11.18 -6.14
CA ALA A 73 6.94 -11.94 -6.97
C ALA A 73 7.16 -13.35 -6.41
N GLU A 74 7.38 -13.48 -5.10
CA GLU A 74 7.50 -14.78 -4.44
C GLU A 74 6.22 -15.61 -4.61
N ALA A 75 5.06 -15.00 -4.41
CA ALA A 75 3.78 -15.68 -4.64
C ALA A 75 3.61 -16.13 -6.10
N ALA A 76 4.07 -15.33 -7.07
CA ALA A 76 4.02 -15.71 -8.49
C ALA A 76 4.93 -16.92 -8.79
N ASP A 77 6.13 -16.96 -8.22
CA ASP A 77 7.06 -18.08 -8.36
C ASP A 77 6.48 -19.38 -7.79
N VAL A 78 5.90 -19.31 -6.59
CA VAL A 78 5.21 -20.44 -5.95
C VAL A 78 4.04 -20.95 -6.80
N ILE A 79 3.29 -20.04 -7.41
CA ILE A 79 2.15 -20.39 -8.26
C ILE A 79 2.62 -20.99 -9.59
N SER A 80 3.75 -20.52 -10.13
CA SER A 80 4.38 -21.06 -11.35
C SER A 80 4.80 -22.53 -11.19
N MET A 81 5.23 -22.93 -9.99
CA MET A 81 5.63 -24.31 -9.69
C MET A 81 4.50 -25.35 -9.84
N SER A 82 3.23 -24.95 -9.80
CA SER A 82 2.09 -25.86 -9.99
C SER A 82 1.04 -25.28 -10.94
N PRO A 83 0.88 -25.84 -12.15
CA PRO A 83 -0.15 -25.39 -13.12
C PRO A 83 -1.59 -25.44 -12.57
N CYS A 84 -1.87 -26.30 -11.59
CA CYS A 84 -3.19 -26.40 -10.95
C CYS A 84 -3.50 -25.18 -10.06
N ALA A 85 -2.46 -24.50 -9.52
CA ALA A 85 -2.65 -23.32 -8.68
C ALA A 85 -3.31 -22.15 -9.42
N ILE A 86 -2.95 -21.93 -10.69
CA ILE A 86 -3.60 -20.92 -11.54
C ILE A 86 -5.07 -21.25 -11.79
N GLN A 87 -5.40 -22.53 -12.00
CA GLN A 87 -6.79 -22.95 -12.19
C GLN A 87 -7.63 -22.75 -10.92
N LEU A 88 -7.08 -23.06 -9.73
CA LEU A 88 -7.75 -22.78 -8.46
C LEU A 88 -7.95 -21.29 -8.23
N ARG A 89 -6.94 -20.46 -8.53
CA ARG A 89 -7.06 -18.99 -8.45
C ARG A 89 -8.11 -18.45 -9.41
N TYR A 90 -8.19 -19.01 -10.61
CA TYR A 90 -9.25 -18.70 -11.57
C TYR A 90 -10.65 -19.02 -11.02
N LEU A 91 -10.85 -20.21 -10.45
CA LEU A 91 -12.12 -20.58 -9.81
C LEU A 91 -12.46 -19.69 -8.60
N GLN A 92 -11.46 -19.30 -7.80
CA GLN A 92 -11.65 -18.34 -6.69
C GLN A 92 -12.07 -16.97 -7.21
N THR A 93 -11.44 -16.45 -8.26
CA THR A 93 -11.85 -15.17 -8.88
C THR A 93 -13.25 -15.24 -9.48
N LEU A 94 -13.64 -16.38 -10.06
CA LEU A 94 -15.01 -16.57 -10.53
C LEU A 94 -16.02 -16.58 -9.38
N ASN A 95 -15.68 -17.21 -8.25
CA ASN A 95 -16.54 -17.21 -7.07
C ASN A 95 -16.66 -15.81 -6.45
N SER A 96 -15.57 -15.05 -6.39
CA SER A 96 -15.61 -13.66 -5.89
C SER A 96 -16.44 -12.74 -6.79
N ILE A 97 -16.26 -12.84 -8.12
CA ILE A 97 -17.06 -12.07 -9.09
C ILE A 97 -18.53 -12.50 -9.06
N SER A 98 -18.82 -13.80 -8.92
CA SER A 98 -20.20 -14.31 -8.82
C SER A 98 -20.90 -13.88 -7.53
N SER A 99 -20.14 -13.58 -6.47
CA SER A 99 -20.68 -13.06 -5.21
C SER A 99 -20.98 -11.56 -5.27
N GLU A 100 -20.27 -10.78 -6.10
CA GLU A 100 -20.57 -9.38 -6.36
C GLU A 100 -21.73 -9.28 -7.38
N LYS A 101 -22.91 -8.87 -6.90
CA LYS A 101 -24.13 -8.70 -7.70
C LYS A 101 -24.02 -7.56 -8.74
N ASN A 102 -23.16 -7.67 -9.76
CA ASN A 102 -23.07 -6.73 -10.89
C ASN A 102 -23.23 -7.47 -12.23
N ASN A 103 -24.24 -7.05 -13.00
CA ASN A 103 -24.83 -7.75 -14.15
C ASN A 103 -23.99 -7.71 -15.45
N THR A 104 -22.69 -7.46 -15.37
CA THR A 104 -21.80 -7.37 -16.55
C THR A 104 -20.56 -8.23 -16.32
N ILE A 105 -20.60 -9.46 -16.82
CA ILE A 105 -19.47 -10.40 -16.74
C ILE A 105 -18.51 -10.10 -17.89
N VAL A 106 -17.42 -9.37 -17.61
CA VAL A 106 -16.32 -9.19 -18.57
C VAL A 106 -15.39 -10.38 -18.44
N PHE A 107 -15.45 -11.29 -19.42
CA PHE A 107 -14.58 -12.45 -19.50
C PHE A 107 -13.30 -12.10 -20.28
N PRO A 108 -12.12 -12.03 -19.62
CA PRO A 108 -10.87 -11.99 -20.34
C PRO A 108 -10.58 -13.39 -20.90
N PHE A 109 -10.83 -13.58 -22.19
CA PHE A 109 -10.52 -14.82 -22.89
C PHE A 109 -9.10 -14.76 -23.48
N PRO A 110 -8.22 -15.75 -23.22
CA PRO A 110 -6.88 -15.79 -23.79
C PRO A 110 -6.93 -15.87 -25.32
N MET A 111 -6.16 -15.02 -25.99
CA MET A 111 -6.06 -14.99 -27.46
C MET A 111 -5.57 -16.34 -28.03
N GLU A 112 -4.82 -17.15 -27.28
CA GLU A 112 -4.42 -18.49 -27.75
C GLU A 112 -5.61 -19.42 -27.98
N MET A 113 -6.69 -19.31 -27.19
CA MET A 113 -7.89 -20.13 -27.38
C MET A 113 -8.66 -19.71 -28.65
N MET A 114 -8.74 -18.41 -28.94
CA MET A 114 -9.35 -17.90 -30.17
C MET A 114 -8.59 -18.35 -31.42
N SER A 115 -7.26 -18.37 -31.35
CA SER A 115 -6.41 -18.78 -32.48
C SER A 115 -6.70 -20.21 -32.95
N ARG A 116 -7.02 -21.13 -32.02
CA ARG A 116 -7.35 -22.53 -32.35
C ARG A 116 -8.68 -22.65 -33.10
N PHE A 117 -9.68 -21.83 -32.75
CA PHE A 117 -10.97 -21.79 -33.44
C PHE A 117 -10.86 -21.23 -34.86
N ILE A 118 -10.08 -20.15 -35.04
CA ILE A 118 -9.87 -19.52 -36.36
C ILE A 118 -9.05 -20.44 -37.28
N LYS A 119 -8.05 -21.14 -36.74
CA LYS A 119 -7.19 -22.05 -37.52
C LYS A 119 -7.94 -23.29 -38.02
N ASN A 120 -8.93 -23.78 -37.26
CA ASN A 120 -9.79 -24.89 -37.69
C ASN A 120 -10.80 -24.50 -38.78
N GLN A 121 -11.30 -23.25 -38.79
CA GLN A 121 -12.18 -22.74 -39.86
C GLN A 121 -11.47 -22.67 -41.22
N LYS A 122 -10.22 -22.18 -41.26
CA LYS A 122 -9.43 -22.10 -42.52
C LYS A 122 -9.17 -23.47 -43.15
N LYS A 123 -8.95 -24.52 -42.34
CA LYS A 123 -8.77 -25.90 -42.86
C LYS A 123 -10.03 -26.45 -43.54
N HIS A 124 -11.22 -26.12 -43.03
CA HIS A 124 -12.48 -26.61 -43.62
C HIS A 124 -12.82 -25.92 -44.95
N VAL A 125 -12.55 -24.62 -45.08
CA VAL A 125 -12.79 -23.86 -46.32
C VAL A 125 -11.83 -24.31 -47.43
N MET A 126 -10.55 -24.53 -47.10
CA MET A 126 -9.55 -24.94 -48.08
C MET A 126 -9.82 -26.35 -48.64
N LYS A 127 -10.32 -27.27 -47.81
CA LYS A 127 -10.69 -28.65 -48.22
C LYS A 127 -11.91 -28.68 -49.15
N ARG A 128 -12.85 -27.73 -49.00
CA ARG A 128 -13.99 -27.58 -49.92
C ARG A 128 -13.58 -27.01 -51.28
N MET A 129 -12.68 -26.01 -51.28
CA MET A 129 -12.17 -25.42 -52.53
C MET A 129 -11.32 -26.39 -53.36
N SER A 130 -10.58 -27.30 -52.72
CA SER A 130 -9.84 -28.34 -53.45
C SER A 130 -10.76 -29.42 -54.04
N ALA A 131 -11.89 -29.72 -53.40
CA ALA A 131 -12.87 -30.69 -53.90
C ALA A 131 -13.67 -30.18 -55.12
N LEU A 132 -13.83 -28.86 -55.25
CA LEU A 132 -14.47 -28.21 -56.40
C LEU A 132 -13.56 -28.06 -57.62
N LYS A 133 -12.24 -28.27 -57.48
CA LYS A 133 -11.28 -28.21 -58.60
C LYS A 133 -11.03 -29.55 -59.30
N TYR A 134 -11.63 -30.64 -58.81
CA TYR A 134 -11.50 -31.99 -59.35
C TYR A 134 -12.84 -32.64 -59.71
N SER A 135 -13.88 -31.82 -59.92
CA SER A 135 -15.18 -32.25 -60.45
C SER A 135 -15.49 -31.52 -61.75
#